data_AF-A0AAW4MZR8-F1
#
_entry.id   AF-A0AAW4MZR8-F1
#
_cell.length_a   1.000
_cell.length_b   1.000
_cell.length_c   1.000
_cell.angle_alpha   90.00
_cell.angle_beta   90.00
_cell.angle_gamma   90.00
#
_symmetry.space_group_name_H-M   'P 1'
#
loop_
_entity.id
_entity.type
_entity.pdbx_description
1 polymer ?
#
loop_
_entity_poly.entity_id
_entity_poly.type
_entity_poly.pdbx_seq_one_letter_code
_entity_poly.pdbx_strand_id
1 'polypeptide(L)'
;MSWIIDFLMSWGYWGMLVAAFLAGSFFPFSSEVVMSGLQAAGLEPIQLVLYGSIGNVLGSMFNYGVGRMGKLEWIEKYLHVKKESLDKAQNFMADRGAWMGFFAFLPLLGSAITIVLGLTRANIVISVISITIGKVLRYVLLVYGLSFIF
;
A
#
# COMPACT_ATOMS: atom_id res chain seq x y z
N MET A 1 -14.71 3.68 -14.73
CA MET A 1 -13.62 2.91 -14.11
C MET A 1 -12.96 1.91 -15.08
N SER A 2 -13.68 1.35 -16.07
CA SER A 2 -13.08 0.44 -17.07
C SER A 2 -11.99 1.09 -17.92
N TRP A 3 -12.22 2.31 -18.42
CA TRP A 3 -11.26 2.98 -19.32
C TRP A 3 -9.86 3.15 -18.72
N ILE A 4 -9.74 3.40 -17.41
CA ILE A 4 -8.43 3.54 -16.75
C ILE A 4 -7.76 2.19 -16.55
N ILE A 5 -8.53 1.12 -16.31
CA ILE A 5 -8.02 -0.25 -16.21
C ILE A 5 -7.51 -0.70 -17.58
N ASP A 6 -8.29 -0.49 -18.63
CA ASP A 6 -7.92 -0.84 -20.01
C ASP A 6 -6.68 -0.03 -20.46
N PHE A 7 -6.64 1.25 -20.13
CA PHE A 7 -5.46 2.10 -20.35
C PHE A 7 -4.24 1.54 -19.63
N LEU A 8 -4.32 1.23 -18.33
CA LEU A 8 -3.19 0.66 -17.59
C LEU A 8 -2.78 -0.70 -18.14
N MET A 9 -3.72 -1.57 -18.50
CA MET A 9 -3.41 -2.86 -19.10
C MET A 9 -2.65 -2.72 -20.43
N SER A 10 -2.99 -1.72 -21.25
CA SER A 10 -2.27 -1.45 -22.51
C SER A 10 -0.79 -1.06 -22.32
N TRP A 11 -0.40 -0.64 -21.11
CA TRP A 11 0.99 -0.31 -20.75
C TRP A 11 1.75 -1.48 -20.11
N GLY A 12 1.14 -2.66 -19.98
CA GLY A 12 1.80 -3.87 -19.47
C GLY A 12 2.36 -3.71 -18.05
N TYR A 13 3.64 -4.07 -17.86
CA TYR A 13 4.30 -3.99 -16.55
C TYR A 13 4.36 -2.57 -15.96
N TRP A 14 4.48 -1.53 -16.79
CA TRP A 14 4.42 -0.14 -16.31
C TRP A 14 3.03 0.23 -15.82
N GLY A 15 2.00 -0.25 -16.52
CA GLY A 15 0.62 -0.18 -16.08
C GLY A 15 0.41 -0.86 -14.73
N MET A 16 1.01 -2.04 -14.52
CA MET A 16 0.99 -2.73 -13.23
C MET A 16 1.62 -1.91 -12.11
N LEU A 17 2.76 -1.27 -12.37
CA LEU A 17 3.43 -0.40 -11.39
C LEU A 17 2.55 0.78 -10.99
N VAL A 18 1.95 1.47 -11.96
CA VAL A 18 1.07 2.61 -11.68
C VAL A 18 -0.20 2.16 -10.95
N ALA A 19 -0.81 1.07 -11.40
CA ALA A 19 -1.97 0.46 -10.73
C ALA A 19 -1.67 0.13 -9.26
N ALA A 20 -0.51 -0.49 -9.01
CA ALA A 20 -0.06 -0.83 -7.67
C ALA A 20 0.29 0.38 -6.82
N PHE A 21 0.85 1.43 -7.40
CA PHE A 21 1.09 2.69 -6.71
C PHE A 21 -0.21 3.34 -6.24
N LEU A 22 -1.21 3.39 -7.12
CA LEU A 22 -2.53 3.92 -6.78
C LEU A 22 -3.19 3.09 -5.68
N ALA A 23 -3.15 1.75 -5.79
CA ALA A 23 -3.70 0.83 -4.80
C ALA A 23 -2.95 0.85 -3.45
N GLY A 24 -1.64 1.09 -3.47
CA GLY A 24 -0.81 1.21 -2.27
C GLY A 24 -0.94 2.56 -1.57
N SER A 25 -1.44 3.57 -2.28
CA SER A 25 -1.72 4.90 -1.76
C SER A 25 -3.07 4.91 -1.01
N PHE A 26 -3.50 6.07 -0.53
CA PHE A 26 -4.83 6.26 0.07
C PHE A 26 -5.96 6.29 -0.98
N PHE A 27 -5.64 6.19 -2.27
CA PHE A 27 -6.63 6.20 -3.34
C PHE A 27 -7.41 4.88 -3.37
N PRO A 28 -8.74 4.91 -3.56
CA PRO A 28 -9.55 3.71 -3.69
C PRO A 28 -9.33 3.09 -5.07
N PHE A 29 -8.29 2.26 -5.19
CA PHE A 29 -7.92 1.58 -6.43
C PHE A 29 -7.60 0.10 -6.16
N SER A 30 -7.96 -0.79 -7.10
CA SER A 30 -7.68 -2.22 -7.01
C SER A 30 -6.63 -2.61 -8.05
N SER A 31 -5.42 -2.90 -7.59
CA SER A 31 -4.35 -3.41 -8.45
C SER A 31 -4.56 -4.88 -8.83
N GLU A 32 -5.40 -5.61 -8.08
CA GLU A 32 -5.73 -7.02 -8.30
C GLU A 32 -6.35 -7.22 -9.68
N VAL A 33 -7.28 -6.33 -10.06
CA VAL A 33 -8.00 -6.40 -11.34
C VAL A 33 -7.05 -6.15 -12.52
N VAL A 34 -6.14 -5.19 -12.38
CA VAL A 34 -5.13 -4.91 -13.42
C VAL A 34 -4.14 -6.08 -13.52
N MET A 35 -3.70 -6.62 -12.38
CA MET A 35 -2.76 -7.75 -12.36
C MET A 35 -3.35 -9.02 -12.98
N SER A 36 -4.59 -9.37 -12.63
CA SER A 36 -5.25 -10.55 -13.18
C SER A 36 -5.49 -10.41 -14.69
N GLY A 37 -5.89 -9.22 -15.14
CA GLY A 37 -6.04 -8.93 -16.57
C GLY A 37 -4.72 -9.06 -17.34
N LEU A 38 -3.62 -8.52 -16.80
CA LEU A 38 -2.30 -8.62 -17.40
C LEU A 38 -1.76 -10.05 -17.42
N GLN A 39 -1.98 -10.81 -16.35
CA GLN A 39 -1.59 -12.23 -16.29
C GLN A 39 -2.38 -13.07 -17.29
N ALA A 40 -3.69 -12.84 -17.41
CA ALA A 40 -4.55 -13.49 -18.41
C ALA A 40 -4.15 -13.11 -19.85
N ALA A 41 -3.58 -11.92 -20.06
CA ALA A 41 -2.99 -11.49 -21.32
C ALA A 41 -1.61 -12.11 -21.61
N GLY A 42 -1.09 -12.98 -20.74
CA GLY A 42 0.14 -13.74 -20.94
C GLY A 42 1.41 -13.07 -20.42
N LEU A 43 1.32 -12.03 -19.58
CA LEU A 43 2.51 -11.42 -18.98
C LEU A 43 3.11 -12.33 -17.90
N GLU A 44 4.44 -12.27 -17.78
CA GLU A 44 5.21 -13.12 -16.87
C GLU A 44 4.86 -12.82 -15.40
N PRO A 45 4.41 -13.83 -14.63
CA PRO A 45 3.93 -13.62 -13.27
C PRO A 45 4.97 -13.00 -12.33
N ILE A 46 6.24 -13.41 -12.45
CA ILE A 46 7.34 -12.88 -11.63
C ILE A 46 7.54 -11.38 -11.86
N GLN A 47 7.45 -10.93 -13.12
CA GLN A 47 7.59 -9.51 -13.45
C GLN A 47 6.39 -8.70 -12.92
N LEU A 48 5.18 -9.27 -12.98
CA LEU A 48 4.01 -8.63 -12.38
C LEU A 48 4.17 -8.46 -10.86
N VAL A 49 4.69 -9.46 -10.14
CA VAL A 49 5.00 -9.34 -8.71
C VAL A 49 6.03 -8.25 -8.46
N LEU A 50 7.09 -8.18 -9.27
CA LEU A 50 8.15 -7.19 -9.10
C LEU A 50 7.63 -5.76 -9.28
N TYR A 51 6.99 -5.46 -10.42
CA TYR A 51 6.45 -4.12 -10.71
C TYR A 51 5.31 -3.75 -9.76
N GLY A 52 4.44 -4.70 -9.43
CA GLY A 52 3.37 -4.52 -8.45
C GLY A 52 3.94 -4.20 -7.07
N SER A 53 4.94 -4.94 -6.61
CA SER A 53 5.56 -4.70 -5.30
C SER A 53 6.24 -3.33 -5.23
N ILE A 54 7.01 -2.96 -6.25
CA ILE A 54 7.66 -1.65 -6.33
C ILE A 54 6.62 -0.53 -6.28
N GLY A 55 5.59 -0.59 -7.14
CA GLY A 55 4.53 0.41 -7.16
C GLY A 55 3.84 0.54 -5.81
N ASN A 56 3.45 -0.58 -5.19
CA ASN A 56 2.70 -0.57 -3.93
C ASN A 56 3.53 -0.09 -2.73
N VAL A 57 4.83 -0.42 -2.70
CA VAL A 57 5.76 0.13 -1.71
C VAL A 57 5.89 1.65 -1.91
N LEU A 58 6.05 2.13 -3.15
CA LEU A 58 6.10 3.57 -3.42
C LEU A 58 4.81 4.29 -3.01
N GLY A 59 3.64 3.70 -3.26
CA GLY A 59 2.35 4.25 -2.81
C GLY A 59 2.22 4.29 -1.28
N SER A 60 2.70 3.25 -0.61
CA SER A 60 2.78 3.20 0.86
C SER A 60 3.72 4.26 1.42
N MET A 61 4.85 4.49 0.75
CA MET A 61 5.81 5.53 1.13
C MET A 61 5.28 6.94 0.87
N PHE A 62 4.47 7.11 -0.17
CA PHE A 62 3.72 8.35 -0.39
C PHE A 62 2.76 8.64 0.78
N ASN A 63 1.98 7.64 1.22
CA ASN A 63 1.12 7.77 2.40
C ASN A 63 1.90 8.07 3.68
N TYR A 64 3.05 7.41 3.88
CA TYR A 64 3.96 7.68 4.99
C TYR A 64 4.44 9.14 4.95
N GLY A 65 4.81 9.65 3.77
CA GLY A 65 5.19 11.04 3.56
C GLY A 65 4.05 12.01 3.95
N VAL A 66 2.84 11.74 3.46
CA VAL A 66 1.64 12.51 3.80
C VAL A 66 1.39 12.50 5.31
N GLY A 67 1.47 11.33 5.95
CA GLY A 67 1.33 11.20 7.40
C GLY A 67 2.38 12.02 8.16
N ARG A 68 3.64 11.98 7.70
CA ARG A 68 4.76 12.72 8.33
C ARG A 68 4.62 14.24 8.19
N MET A 69 3.99 14.72 7.13
CA MET A 69 3.65 16.14 6.95
C MET A 69 2.43 16.55 7.80
N GLY A 70 1.57 15.60 8.15
CA GLY A 70 0.41 15.81 9.00
C GLY A 70 0.79 16.28 10.41
N LYS A 71 0.08 17.31 10.89
CA LYS A 71 0.13 17.72 12.29
C LYS A 71 -1.04 17.08 13.05
N LEU A 72 -0.79 16.58 14.25
CA LEU A 72 -1.83 15.99 15.10
C LEU A 72 -2.97 16.99 15.37
N GLU A 73 -2.63 18.27 15.51
CA GLU A 73 -3.56 19.39 15.66
C GLU A 73 -4.54 19.51 14.47
N TRP A 74 -4.09 19.20 13.25
CA TRP A 74 -4.94 19.23 12.06
C TRP A 74 -5.86 18.01 12.02
N ILE A 75 -5.39 16.85 12.47
CA ILE A 75 -6.22 15.64 12.53
C ILE A 75 -7.31 15.79 13.59
N GLU A 76 -6.97 16.32 14.76
CA GLU A 76 -7.95 16.62 15.82
C GLU A 76 -9.00 17.63 15.34
N LYS A 77 -8.57 18.69 14.63
CA LYS A 77 -9.44 19.79 14.19
C LYS A 77 -10.29 19.47 12.95
N TYR A 78 -9.71 18.84 11.93
CA TYR A 78 -10.38 18.62 10.63
C TYR A 78 -11.03 17.25 10.51
N LEU A 79 -10.46 16.22 11.15
CA LEU A 79 -11.01 14.86 11.13
C LEU A 79 -11.82 14.54 12.40
N HIS A 80 -11.95 15.49 13.33
CA HIS A 80 -12.68 15.35 14.60
C HIS A 80 -12.27 14.10 15.40
N VAL A 81 -11.00 13.70 15.29
CA VAL A 81 -10.47 12.54 16.01
C VAL A 81 -10.14 12.97 17.44
N LYS A 82 -10.62 12.22 18.44
CA LYS A 82 -10.33 12.49 19.85
C LYS A 82 -8.82 12.39 20.11
N LYS A 83 -8.27 13.35 20.87
CA LYS A 83 -6.87 13.35 21.31
C LYS A 83 -6.45 12.04 21.97
N GLU A 84 -7.34 11.46 22.77
CA GLU A 84 -7.14 10.17 23.43
C GLU A 84 -6.91 9.00 22.46
N SER A 85 -7.54 9.04 21.28
CA SER A 85 -7.32 8.05 20.20
C SER A 85 -5.97 8.27 19.50
N LEU A 86 -5.55 9.53 19.35
CA LEU A 86 -4.24 9.88 18.80
C LEU A 86 -3.12 9.47 19.76
N ASP A 87 -3.29 9.71 21.06
CA ASP A 87 -2.34 9.32 22.11
C ASP A 87 -2.25 7.79 22.21
N LYS A 88 -3.37 7.07 22.11
CA LYS A 88 -3.37 5.60 22.01
C LYS A 88 -2.61 5.12 20.77
N ALA A 89 -2.82 5.75 19.62
CA ALA A 89 -2.09 5.42 18.40
C ALA A 89 -0.59 5.69 18.54
N GLN A 90 -0.18 6.80 19.17
CA GLN A 90 1.23 7.08 19.45
C GLN A 90 1.84 6.05 20.40
N ASN A 91 1.18 5.77 21.53
CA ASN A 91 1.65 4.82 22.53
C ASN A 91 1.74 3.40 21.96
N PHE A 92 0.75 2.99 21.15
CA PHE A 92 0.80 1.71 20.43
C PHE A 92 1.98 1.62 19.46
N MET A 93 2.38 2.76 18.88
CA MET A 93 3.48 2.84 17.92
C MET A 93 4.85 3.06 18.56
N ALA A 94 4.92 3.42 19.85
CA ALA A 94 6.16 3.78 20.54
C ALA A 94 7.17 2.61 20.64
N ASP A 95 6.69 1.39 20.92
CA ASP A 95 7.58 0.23 21.16
C ASP A 95 7.74 -0.70 19.93
N ARG A 96 6.73 -0.78 19.06
CA ARG A 96 6.72 -1.71 17.91
C ARG A 96 6.21 -1.08 16.61
N GLY A 97 5.99 0.23 16.58
CA GLY A 97 5.21 0.89 15.53
C GLY A 97 5.74 0.66 14.13
N ALA A 98 7.06 0.74 13.91
CA ALA A 98 7.64 0.56 12.59
C ALA A 98 7.42 -0.85 11.98
N TRP A 99 7.27 -1.88 12.82
CA TRP A 99 6.95 -3.24 12.37
C TRP A 99 5.50 -3.42 11.95
N MET A 100 4.59 -2.53 12.38
CA MET A 100 3.20 -2.55 11.91
C MET A 100 3.09 -2.38 10.40
N GLY A 101 4.11 -1.80 9.76
CA GLY A 101 4.20 -1.73 8.30
C GLY A 101 4.11 -3.09 7.61
N PHE A 102 4.48 -4.19 8.29
CA PHE A 102 4.24 -5.54 7.79
C PHE A 102 2.77 -5.77 7.45
N PHE A 103 1.84 -5.34 8.30
CA PHE A 103 0.41 -5.49 8.09
C PHE A 103 -0.18 -4.55 7.03
N ALA A 104 0.65 -3.72 6.37
CA ALA A 104 0.20 -2.86 5.28
C ALA A 104 -0.30 -3.65 4.05
N PHE A 105 -0.10 -4.97 4.04
CA PHE A 105 -0.66 -5.88 3.04
C PHE A 105 -2.18 -6.03 3.13
N LEU A 106 -2.80 -5.72 4.28
CA LEU A 106 -4.24 -5.87 4.47
C LEU A 106 -5.03 -4.85 3.62
N PRO A 107 -6.06 -5.29 2.87
CA PRO A 107 -6.94 -4.38 2.13
C PRO A 107 -7.58 -3.35 3.07
N LEU A 108 -7.71 -2.09 2.61
CA LEU A 108 -8.27 -0.94 3.35
C LEU A 108 -7.45 -0.48 4.57
N LEU A 109 -6.98 -1.40 5.41
CA LEU A 109 -6.19 -1.09 6.59
C LEU A 109 -4.77 -0.63 6.26
N GLY A 110 -4.21 -1.11 5.13
CA GLY A 110 -2.81 -0.83 4.80
C GLY A 110 -2.51 0.65 4.62
N SER A 111 -3.36 1.39 3.92
CA SER A 111 -3.18 2.83 3.72
C SER A 111 -3.22 3.57 5.06
N ALA A 112 -4.17 3.24 5.95
CA ALA A 112 -4.25 3.83 7.29
C ALA A 112 -2.99 3.56 8.12
N ILE A 113 -2.49 2.32 8.12
CA ILE A 113 -1.25 1.94 8.82
C ILE A 113 -0.06 2.78 8.31
N THR A 114 0.09 2.92 6.99
CA THR A 114 1.20 3.69 6.40
C THR A 114 1.12 5.19 6.71
N ILE A 115 -0.08 5.77 6.76
CA ILE A 115 -0.28 7.16 7.20
C ILE A 115 0.05 7.31 8.68
N VAL A 116 -0.42 6.41 9.55
CA VAL A 116 -0.16 6.47 10.99
C VAL A 116 1.35 6.32 11.28
N LEU A 117 2.04 5.42 10.58
CA LEU A 117 3.50 5.31 10.63
C LEU A 117 4.21 6.64 10.32
N GLY A 118 3.72 7.36 9.30
CA GLY A 118 4.20 8.68 8.95
C GLY A 118 3.94 9.69 10.06
N LEU A 119 2.68 9.73 10.55
CA LEU A 119 2.21 10.67 11.57
C LEU A 119 2.98 10.53 12.89
N THR A 120 3.25 9.29 13.32
CA THR A 120 4.05 9.00 14.52
C THR A 120 5.55 9.09 14.27
N ARG A 121 5.98 9.44 13.05
CA ARG A 121 7.38 9.57 12.64
C ARG A 121 8.21 8.31 12.92
N ALA A 122 7.62 7.13 12.70
CA ALA A 122 8.30 5.85 12.87
C ALA A 122 9.59 5.77 12.03
N ASN A 123 10.57 4.94 12.42
CA ASN A 123 11.84 4.83 11.70
C ASN A 123 11.62 4.44 10.22
N ILE A 124 12.05 5.30 9.30
CA ILE A 124 11.79 5.14 7.86
C ILE A 124 12.37 3.84 7.30
N VAL A 125 13.55 3.41 7.76
CA VAL A 125 14.21 2.19 7.25
C VAL A 125 13.42 0.96 7.67
N ILE A 126 13.04 0.88 8.95
CA ILE A 126 12.25 -0.25 9.47
C ILE A 126 10.87 -0.26 8.83
N SER A 127 10.24 0.91 8.63
CA SER A 127 8.96 1.03 7.94
C SER A 127 9.04 0.57 6.49
N VAL A 128 10.05 0.99 5.72
CA VAL A 128 10.22 0.55 4.33
C VAL A 128 10.39 -0.96 4.27
N ILE A 129 11.25 -1.53 5.12
CA ILE A 129 11.50 -2.98 5.13
C ILE A 129 10.22 -3.74 5.50
N SER A 130 9.54 -3.35 6.58
CA SER A 130 8.33 -4.04 7.04
C SER A 130 7.20 -3.95 6.00
N ILE A 131 6.96 -2.76 5.43
CA ILE A 131 6.00 -2.55 4.34
C ILE A 131 6.35 -3.42 3.14
N THR A 132 7.62 -3.41 2.72
CA THR A 132 8.06 -4.18 1.54
C THR A 132 7.76 -5.66 1.72
N ILE A 133 8.11 -6.24 2.87
CA ILE A 133 7.84 -7.66 3.14
C ILE A 133 6.34 -7.95 3.03
N GLY A 134 5.49 -7.11 3.66
CA GLY A 134 4.04 -7.28 3.59
C GLY A 134 3.48 -7.18 2.17
N LYS A 135 3.88 -6.15 1.41
CA LYS A 135 3.37 -5.92 0.06
C LYS A 135 3.83 -6.99 -0.93
N VAL A 136 5.09 -7.43 -0.84
CA VAL A 136 5.59 -8.55 -1.65
C VAL A 136 4.79 -9.81 -1.35
N LEU A 137 4.55 -10.12 -0.07
CA LEU A 137 3.73 -11.27 0.33
C LEU A 137 2.33 -11.22 -0.30
N ARG A 138 1.68 -10.06 -0.31
CA ARG A 138 0.37 -9.89 -0.97
C ARG A 138 0.40 -10.29 -2.44
N TYR A 139 1.36 -9.77 -3.21
CA TYR A 139 1.42 -10.03 -4.65
C TYR A 139 1.82 -11.45 -4.97
N VAL A 140 2.71 -12.04 -4.17
CA VAL A 140 3.04 -13.47 -4.26
C VAL A 140 1.78 -14.30 -4.06
N LEU A 141 1.03 -14.09 -2.97
CA LEU A 141 -0.22 -14.82 -2.71
C LEU A 141 -1.26 -14.63 -3.81
N LEU A 142 -1.37 -13.41 -4.35
CA LEU A 142 -2.31 -13.07 -5.42
C LEU A 142 -1.96 -13.81 -6.71
N VAL A 143 -0.70 -13.73 -7.16
CA VAL A 143 -0.25 -14.40 -8.37
C VAL A 143 -0.34 -15.92 -8.25
N TYR A 144 0.12 -16.51 -7.15
CA TYR A 144 -0.03 -17.95 -6.93
C TYR A 144 -1.50 -18.37 -6.89
N GLY A 145 -2.35 -17.59 -6.21
CA GLY A 145 -3.79 -17.83 -6.17
C GLY A 145 -4.43 -17.80 -7.56
N LEU A 146 -4.04 -16.84 -8.41
CA LEU A 146 -4.51 -16.77 -9.79
C LEU A 146 -4.01 -17.94 -10.65
N SER A 147 -2.77 -18.39 -10.45
CA SER A 147 -2.21 -19.55 -11.16
C SER A 147 -2.87 -20.90 -10.82
N PHE A 148 -3.73 -20.97 -9.79
CA PHE A 148 -4.56 -22.16 -9.53
C PHE A 148 -5.91 -22.10 -10.24
N ILE A 149 -6.31 -20.92 -10.72
CA ILE A 149 -7.62 -20.68 -11.37
C ILE A 149 -7.50 -20.83 -12.90
N PHE A 150 -6.33 -20.57 -13.46
CA PHE A 150 -5.98 -20.71 -14.88
C PHE A 150 -4.96 -21.82 -15.09
#